data_AF-A0A0D7AN74-F1
#
_entry.id   AF-A0A0D7AN74-F1
#
_cell.length_a   1.000
_cell.length_b   1.000
_cell.length_c   1.000
_cell.angle_alpha   90.00
_cell.angle_beta   90.00
_cell.angle_gamma   90.00
#
_symmetry.space_group_name_H-M   'P 1'
#
loop_
_entity.id
_entity.type
_entity.pdbx_description
1 polymer ?
#
loop_
_entity_poly.entity_id
_entity_poly.type
_entity_poly.pdbx_seq_one_letter_code
_entity_poly.pdbx_strand_id
1 'polypeptide(L)'
;IHQSLPPHPNIVTLHRTLETPSFLLLLLEYNPSSSPSSSNLSRTPPTPSLLATMDPSQLLTRTRLRLIASMFRQMCEAVEFCHSQQVFHRDIKPENFIVTEETLPSSSTYSLRSSRKVVVKLTDFGLSTTDEESGDMDCGSAPYMSYGRYSILISTSQQDG
;
A
#
# COMPACT_ATOMS: atom_id res chain seq x y z
N ILE A 1 -12.19 2.34 -11.73
CA ILE A 1 -11.87 1.55 -10.53
C ILE A 1 -11.35 2.42 -9.40
N HIS A 2 -10.18 3.06 -9.52
CA HIS A 2 -9.67 3.88 -8.39
C HIS A 2 -10.61 5.03 -8.01
N GLN A 3 -11.11 5.78 -9.00
CA GLN A 3 -12.04 6.90 -8.77
C GLN A 3 -13.43 6.47 -8.26
N SER A 4 -13.81 5.18 -8.39
CA SER A 4 -15.10 4.69 -7.90
C SER A 4 -15.06 4.27 -6.42
N LEU A 5 -13.88 4.19 -5.81
CA LEU A 5 -13.75 3.89 -4.39
C LEU A 5 -14.11 5.13 -3.55
N PRO A 6 -14.97 5.01 -2.53
CA PRO A 6 -15.17 6.07 -1.55
C PRO A 6 -13.84 6.41 -0.84
N PRO A 7 -13.66 7.65 -0.35
CA PRO A 7 -12.48 8.03 0.41
C PRO A 7 -12.27 7.11 1.62
N HIS A 8 -11.05 6.58 1.76
CA HIS A 8 -10.68 5.69 2.86
C HIS A 8 -9.34 6.14 3.47
N PRO A 9 -9.18 6.17 4.81
CA PRO A 9 -7.96 6.66 5.45
C PRO A 9 -6.68 5.90 5.03
N ASN A 10 -6.81 4.64 4.63
CA ASN A 10 -5.70 3.79 4.22
C ASN A 10 -5.62 3.54 2.70
N ILE A 11 -6.26 4.36 1.88
CA ILE A 11 -6.14 4.33 0.42
C ILE A 11 -5.83 5.75 -0.06
N VAL A 12 -4.90 5.90 -0.99
CA VAL A 12 -4.65 7.22 -1.60
C VAL A 12 -5.87 7.65 -2.40
N THR A 13 -6.35 8.88 -2.18
CA THR A 13 -7.49 9.39 -2.95
C THR A 13 -7.04 9.83 -4.34
N LEU A 14 -7.73 9.36 -5.39
CA LEU A 14 -7.64 9.92 -6.75
C LEU A 14 -8.69 11.01 -6.91
N HIS A 15 -8.26 12.27 -6.94
CA HIS A 15 -9.17 13.41 -7.04
C HIS A 15 -9.74 13.58 -8.44
N ARG A 16 -8.90 13.45 -9.48
CA ARG A 16 -9.31 13.56 -10.88
C ARG A 16 -8.26 13.00 -11.83
N THR A 17 -8.70 12.64 -13.02
CA THR A 17 -7.85 12.35 -14.18
C THR A 17 -7.87 13.54 -15.14
N LEU A 18 -6.73 13.82 -15.77
CA LEU A 18 -6.61 14.78 -16.86
C LEU A 18 -5.97 14.06 -18.04
N GLU A 19 -6.52 14.25 -19.22
CA GLU A 19 -6.03 13.60 -20.43
C GLU A 19 -5.52 14.64 -21.42
N THR A 20 -4.39 14.32 -22.03
CA THR A 20 -3.79 15.05 -23.15
C THR A 20 -3.55 14.04 -24.27
N PRO A 21 -3.24 14.48 -25.51
CA PRO A 21 -3.00 13.54 -26.61
C PRO A 21 -1.86 12.54 -26.38
N SER A 22 -0.97 12.80 -25.42
CA SER A 22 0.22 11.96 -25.17
C SER A 22 0.33 11.45 -23.73
N PHE A 23 -0.49 11.96 -22.81
CA PHE A 23 -0.35 11.65 -21.39
C PHE A 23 -1.70 11.56 -20.69
N LEU A 24 -1.81 10.56 -19.82
CA LEU A 24 -2.81 10.48 -18.77
C LEU A 24 -2.16 10.98 -17.47
N LEU A 25 -2.73 12.03 -16.89
CA LEU A 25 -2.25 12.65 -15.66
C LEU A 25 -3.22 12.33 -14.52
N LEU A 26 -2.70 11.78 -13.42
CA LEU A 26 -3.47 11.40 -12.24
C LEU A 26 -3.23 12.44 -11.13
N LEU A 27 -4.30 13.11 -10.70
CA LEU A 27 -4.23 14.05 -9.58
C LEU A 27 -4.56 13.32 -8.28
N LEU A 28 -3.53 12.95 -7.54
CA LEU A 28 -3.62 12.16 -6.31
C LEU A 28 -3.55 13.05 -5.07
N GLU A 29 -4.06 12.55 -3.95
CA GLU A 29 -3.91 13.15 -2.62
C GLU A 29 -2.43 13.39 -2.28
N TYR A 30 -2.11 14.61 -1.87
CA TYR A 30 -0.77 14.96 -1.43
C TYR A 30 -0.50 14.46 0.00
N ASN A 31 0.55 13.66 0.15
CA ASN A 31 0.97 13.09 1.43
C ASN A 31 2.29 13.74 1.89
N PRO A 32 2.27 14.67 2.86
CA PRO A 32 3.41 15.54 3.18
C PRO A 32 4.67 14.83 3.73
N SER A 33 4.59 13.53 4.00
CA SER A 33 5.66 12.72 4.61
C SER A 33 6.28 11.68 3.67
N SER A 34 5.84 11.61 2.40
CA SER A 34 6.38 10.65 1.43
C SER A 34 7.73 11.06 0.81
N SER A 35 8.38 12.13 1.32
CA SER A 35 9.68 12.57 0.80
C SER A 35 10.81 11.72 1.44
N PRO A 36 11.65 11.03 0.65
CA PRO A 36 12.62 10.03 1.13
C PRO A 36 13.83 10.60 1.91
N SER A 37 13.78 11.83 2.41
CA SER A 37 14.95 12.59 2.88
C SER A 37 15.09 12.74 4.41
N SER A 38 14.47 11.88 5.22
CA SER A 38 14.66 11.90 6.69
C SER A 38 15.02 10.54 7.25
N SER A 39 16.19 10.04 6.85
CA SER A 39 16.87 8.88 7.44
C SER A 39 17.28 9.16 8.89
N ASN A 40 16.33 9.07 9.81
CA ASN A 40 16.64 8.75 11.20
C ASN A 40 16.29 7.28 11.38
N LEU A 41 17.30 6.44 11.59
CA LEU A 41 17.17 4.98 11.80
C LEU A 41 16.31 4.62 13.05
N SER A 42 15.96 5.63 13.86
CA SER A 42 15.04 5.57 15.00
C SER A 42 13.61 6.01 14.69
N ARG A 43 13.33 6.47 13.46
CA ARG A 43 12.02 6.93 13.01
C ARG A 43 11.49 6.01 11.91
N THR A 44 10.17 5.94 11.87
CA THR A 44 9.32 5.13 11.00
C THR A 44 9.89 5.02 9.58
N PRO A 45 10.15 3.82 9.05
CA PRO A 45 10.66 3.68 7.70
C PRO A 45 9.64 4.22 6.68
N PRO A 46 10.09 4.94 5.63
CA PRO A 46 9.22 5.54 4.62
C PRO A 46 8.44 4.51 3.80
N THR A 47 8.93 3.27 3.74
CA THR A 47 8.27 2.15 3.09
C THR A 47 8.37 0.88 3.95
N PRO A 48 7.35 0.00 3.94
CA PRO A 48 7.41 -1.28 4.63
C PRO A 48 8.51 -2.21 4.10
N SER A 49 8.96 -2.05 2.84
CA SER A 49 10.05 -2.86 2.24
C SER A 49 11.33 -2.78 3.06
N LEU A 50 11.62 -1.63 3.67
CA LEU A 50 12.82 -1.48 4.51
C LEU A 50 12.77 -2.36 5.75
N LEU A 51 11.58 -2.68 6.29
CA LEU A 51 11.44 -3.61 7.41
C LEU A 51 11.83 -5.04 7.02
N ALA A 52 11.58 -5.43 5.77
CA ALA A 52 11.94 -6.76 5.27
C ALA A 52 13.46 -6.94 5.11
N THR A 53 14.20 -5.83 4.95
CA THR A 53 15.67 -5.84 4.75
C THR A 53 16.48 -5.63 6.02
N MET A 54 15.85 -5.36 7.18
CA MET A 54 16.59 -5.11 8.42
C MET A 54 16.99 -6.39 9.15
N ASP A 55 18.13 -6.34 9.84
CA ASP A 55 18.60 -7.43 10.68
C ASP A 55 17.56 -7.82 11.75
N PRO A 56 17.22 -9.13 11.90
CA PRO A 56 16.22 -9.60 12.86
C PRO A 56 16.46 -9.12 14.28
N SER A 57 17.71 -9.01 14.73
CA SER A 57 18.04 -8.59 16.09
C SER A 57 17.58 -7.15 16.41
N GLN A 58 17.50 -6.29 15.40
CA GLN A 58 17.01 -4.91 15.55
C GLN A 58 15.49 -4.79 15.45
N LEU A 59 14.80 -5.79 14.90
CA LEU A 59 13.34 -5.85 14.76
C LEU A 59 12.62 -6.23 16.07
N LEU A 60 13.31 -6.88 17.00
CA LEU A 60 12.71 -7.51 18.19
C LEU A 60 12.32 -6.55 19.32
N THR A 61 12.55 -5.24 19.21
CA THR A 61 12.09 -4.33 20.27
C THR A 61 10.56 -4.30 20.31
N ARG A 62 9.98 -4.34 21.53
CA ARG A 62 8.51 -4.34 21.73
C ARG A 62 7.81 -3.16 21.06
N THR A 63 8.50 -2.01 21.00
CA THR A 63 8.00 -0.80 20.31
C THR A 63 7.92 -0.99 18.80
N ARG A 64 8.94 -1.61 18.17
CA ARG A 64 8.95 -1.87 16.73
C ARG A 64 7.93 -2.91 16.34
N LEU A 65 7.80 -4.00 17.10
CA LEU A 65 6.76 -5.01 16.83
C LEU A 65 5.35 -4.42 16.90
N ARG A 66 5.08 -3.52 17.85
CA ARG A 66 3.81 -2.78 17.93
C ARG A 66 3.59 -1.87 16.72
N LEU A 67 4.63 -1.18 16.26
CA LEU A 67 4.56 -0.35 15.06
C LEU A 67 4.26 -1.20 13.81
N ILE A 68 5.00 -2.30 13.61
CA ILE A 68 4.81 -3.23 12.48
C ILE A 68 3.40 -3.80 12.49
N ALA A 69 2.92 -4.29 13.64
CA ALA A 69 1.56 -4.81 13.78
C ALA A 69 0.50 -3.73 13.46
N SER A 70 0.73 -2.48 13.88
CA SER A 70 -0.15 -1.36 13.55
C SER A 70 -0.16 -1.03 12.05
N MET A 71 0.99 -1.08 11.39
CA MET A 71 1.12 -0.86 9.95
C MET A 71 0.43 -2.00 9.17
N PHE A 72 0.68 -3.25 9.55
CA PHE A 72 0.07 -4.42 8.91
C PHE A 72 -1.45 -4.42 9.04
N ARG A 73 -1.99 -4.07 10.22
CA ARG A 73 -3.44 -3.89 10.40
C ARG A 73 -4.02 -2.87 9.41
N GLN A 74 -3.35 -1.72 9.24
CA GLN A 74 -3.80 -0.69 8.29
C GLN A 74 -3.75 -1.15 6.83
N MET A 75 -2.77 -1.99 6.47
CA MET A 75 -2.72 -2.62 5.15
C MET A 75 -3.91 -3.56 4.94
N CYS A 76 -4.23 -4.38 5.94
CA CYS A 76 -5.40 -5.26 5.90
C CYS A 76 -6.70 -4.46 5.79
N GLU A 77 -6.85 -3.37 6.54
CA GLU A 77 -8.03 -2.49 6.48
C GLU A 77 -8.22 -1.91 5.07
N ALA A 78 -7.14 -1.49 4.40
CA ALA A 78 -7.20 -1.01 3.01
C ALA A 78 -7.67 -2.11 2.04
N VAL A 79 -7.11 -3.31 2.16
CA VAL A 79 -7.43 -4.45 1.29
C VAL A 79 -8.86 -4.96 1.54
N GLU A 80 -9.26 -5.08 2.80
CA GLU A 80 -10.62 -5.43 3.20
C GLU A 80 -11.63 -4.44 2.63
N PHE A 81 -11.34 -3.14 2.72
CA PHE A 81 -12.20 -2.11 2.12
C PHE A 81 -12.34 -2.29 0.61
N CYS A 82 -11.23 -2.50 -0.13
CA CYS A 82 -11.28 -2.78 -1.56
C CYS A 82 -12.19 -3.99 -1.87
N HIS A 83 -12.02 -5.10 -1.15
CA HIS A 83 -12.82 -6.31 -1.34
C HIS A 83 -14.31 -6.09 -1.02
N SER A 84 -14.62 -5.28 -0.01
CA SER A 84 -16.01 -4.90 0.31
C SER A 84 -16.71 -4.13 -0.83
N GLN A 85 -15.93 -3.50 -1.70
CA GLN A 85 -16.39 -2.79 -2.90
C GLN A 85 -16.24 -3.65 -4.17
N GLN A 86 -16.00 -4.97 -4.02
CA GLN A 86 -15.70 -5.90 -5.12
C GLN A 86 -14.52 -5.44 -6.00
N VAL A 87 -13.54 -4.73 -5.43
CA VAL A 87 -12.32 -4.31 -6.13
C VAL A 87 -11.15 -5.18 -5.68
N PHE A 88 -10.53 -5.86 -6.64
CA PHE A 88 -9.31 -6.64 -6.43
C PHE A 88 -8.11 -5.86 -6.94
N HIS A 89 -7.13 -5.59 -6.07
CA HIS A 89 -5.97 -4.75 -6.41
C HIS A 89 -4.97 -5.43 -7.37
N ARG A 90 -4.82 -6.76 -7.25
CA ARG A 90 -3.94 -7.63 -8.06
C ARG A 90 -2.41 -7.37 -8.02
N ASP A 91 -1.94 -6.32 -7.36
CA ASP A 91 -0.50 -6.03 -7.16
C ASP A 91 -0.23 -5.58 -5.71
N ILE A 92 -0.65 -6.38 -4.74
CA ILE A 92 -0.37 -6.11 -3.33
C ILE A 92 1.10 -6.43 -3.05
N LYS A 93 1.90 -5.39 -2.82
CA LYS A 93 3.32 -5.48 -2.47
C LYS A 93 3.73 -4.29 -1.60
N PRO A 94 4.80 -4.41 -0.80
CA PRO A 94 5.27 -3.33 0.07
C PRO A 94 5.48 -1.98 -0.62
N GLU A 95 5.87 -1.98 -1.89
CA GLU A 95 6.12 -0.77 -2.69
C GLU A 95 4.84 0.03 -2.99
N ASN A 96 3.68 -0.65 -2.99
CA ASN A 96 2.37 -0.04 -3.22
C ASN A 96 1.72 0.46 -1.93
N PHE A 97 2.45 0.47 -0.81
CA PHE A 97 2.03 1.09 0.44
C PHE A 97 2.95 2.26 0.81
N ILE A 98 2.37 3.45 0.88
CA ILE A 98 3.07 4.65 1.34
C ILE A 98 2.84 4.81 2.84
N VAL A 99 3.90 5.14 3.57
CA VAL A 99 3.85 5.44 5.00
C VAL A 99 3.88 6.96 5.19
N THR A 100 2.95 7.46 6.00
CA THR A 100 2.83 8.88 6.31
C THR A 100 2.77 9.11 7.81
N GLU A 101 3.20 10.30 8.25
CA GLU A 101 3.04 10.77 9.62
C GLU A 101 1.98 11.88 9.64
N GLU A 102 0.87 11.61 10.32
CA GLU A 102 -0.17 12.60 10.58
C GLU A 102 0.07 13.25 11.96
N THR A 103 0.04 14.58 11.97
CA THR A 103 0.11 15.34 13.21
C THR A 103 -1.30 15.47 13.75
N LEU A 104 -1.62 14.76 14.82
CA LEU A 104 -2.92 14.95 15.46
C LEU A 104 -2.96 16.35 16.08
N PRO A 105 -4.04 17.13 15.86
CA PRO A 105 -4.22 18.39 16.57
C PRO A 105 -4.24 18.07 18.07
N SER A 106 -3.38 18.74 18.84
CA SER A 106 -3.35 18.59 20.30
C SER A 106 -4.72 19.02 20.83
N SER A 107 -5.61 18.05 21.09
CA SER A 107 -6.94 18.30 21.64
C SER A 107 -6.90 18.89 23.06
N SER A 108 -5.70 19.03 23.64
CA SER A 108 -5.47 19.75 24.88
C SER A 108 -4.37 20.80 24.66
N THR A 109 -4.69 22.06 24.91
CA THR A 109 -3.77 23.22 24.97
C THR A 109 -2.59 23.00 25.94
N TYR A 110 -2.65 21.95 26.77
CA TYR A 110 -1.64 21.59 27.78
C TYR A 110 -0.79 20.34 27.45
N SER A 111 -1.07 19.60 26.36
CA SER A 111 -0.19 18.50 25.95
C SER A 111 0.85 19.01 24.95
N LEU A 112 2.03 19.32 25.48
CA LEU A 112 3.21 19.78 24.72
C LEU A 112 3.81 18.70 23.80
N ARG A 113 3.19 17.51 23.74
CA ARG A 113 3.59 16.43 22.85
C ARG A 113 2.52 16.24 21.80
N SER A 114 2.72 16.88 20.65
CA SER A 114 2.02 16.50 19.43
C SER A 114 2.25 14.99 19.21
N SER A 115 1.18 14.21 19.32
CA SER A 115 1.22 12.78 19.10
C SER A 115 1.28 12.54 17.60
N ARG A 116 2.42 12.05 17.10
CA ARG A 116 2.58 11.63 15.71
C ARG A 116 1.89 10.28 15.52
N LYS A 117 0.98 10.20 14.56
CA LYS A 117 0.31 8.96 14.17
C LYS A 117 0.88 8.48 12.84
N VAL A 118 1.33 7.24 12.80
CA VAL A 118 1.77 6.59 11.57
C VAL A 118 0.55 6.08 10.81
N VAL A 119 0.40 6.51 9.57
CA VAL A 119 -0.68 6.13 8.66
C VAL A 119 -0.08 5.39 7.46
N VAL A 120 -0.72 4.30 7.03
CA VAL A 120 -0.31 3.54 5.83
C VAL A 120 -1.39 3.67 4.78
N LYS A 121 -1.03 3.96 3.53
CA LYS A 121 -1.99 4.09 2.42
C LYS A 121 -1.62 3.22 1.23
N LEU A 122 -2.58 2.43 0.74
CA LEU A 122 -2.47 1.65 -0.48
C LEU A 122 -2.57 2.55 -1.72
N THR A 123 -1.76 2.24 -2.73
CA THR A 123 -1.60 2.97 -3.99
C THR A 123 -1.51 2.02 -5.18
N ASP A 124 -1.49 2.58 -6.38
CA ASP A 124 -1.24 1.85 -7.64
C ASP A 124 -2.35 0.85 -8.02
N PHE A 125 -3.54 1.40 -8.26
CA PHE A 125 -4.68 0.64 -8.79
C PHE A 125 -4.59 0.39 -10.30
N GLY A 126 -3.40 0.54 -10.92
CA GLY A 126 -3.21 0.40 -12.36
C GLY A 126 -3.49 -1.02 -12.87
N LEU A 127 -3.40 -2.01 -11.99
CA LEU A 127 -3.73 -3.41 -12.27
C LEU A 127 -5.04 -3.86 -11.64
N SER A 128 -5.83 -2.99 -10.99
CA SER A 128 -7.03 -3.43 -10.28
C SER A 128 -8.13 -3.92 -11.23
N THR A 129 -9.02 -4.80 -10.74
CA THR A 129 -10.22 -5.27 -11.46
C THR A 129 -11.43 -5.38 -10.52
N THR A 130 -12.63 -5.42 -11.08
CA THR A 130 -13.87 -5.80 -10.39
C THR A 130 -14.33 -7.22 -10.72
N ASP A 131 -13.64 -7.90 -11.63
CA ASP A 131 -14.01 -9.25 -12.05
C ASP A 131 -13.56 -10.27 -10.99
N GLU A 132 -14.48 -11.15 -10.58
CA GLU A 132 -14.19 -12.23 -9.62
C GLU A 132 -13.31 -13.33 -10.21
N GLU A 133 -13.40 -13.56 -11.53
CA GLU A 133 -12.51 -14.43 -12.30
C GLU A 133 -11.86 -13.62 -13.43
N SER A 134 -10.53 -13.46 -13.41
CA SER A 134 -9.79 -12.80 -14.49
C SER A 134 -8.85 -13.79 -15.18
N GLY A 135 -8.96 -13.92 -16.50
CA GLY A 135 -8.06 -14.72 -17.34
C GLY A 135 -6.70 -14.07 -17.62
N ASP A 136 -6.43 -12.89 -17.06
CA ASP A 136 -5.14 -12.20 -17.22
C ASP A 136 -4.01 -12.96 -16.49
N MET A 137 -3.15 -13.61 -17.27
CA MET A 137 -2.07 -14.46 -16.75
C MET A 137 -0.80 -13.70 -16.32
N ASP A 138 -0.67 -12.41 -16.67
CA ASP A 138 0.56 -11.61 -16.50
C ASP A 138 0.41 -10.38 -15.56
N CYS A 139 -0.57 -10.39 -14.65
CA CYS A 139 -0.77 -9.27 -13.73
C CYS A 139 -0.08 -9.50 -12.38
N GLY A 140 0.80 -8.57 -12.00
CA GLY A 140 1.40 -8.47 -10.66
C GLY A 140 2.89 -8.79 -10.62
N SER A 141 3.53 -8.45 -9.51
CA SER A 141 4.97 -8.66 -9.33
C SER A 141 5.25 -10.11 -8.88
N ALA A 142 5.97 -10.89 -9.70
CA ALA A 142 6.22 -12.33 -9.51
C ALA A 142 6.43 -12.79 -8.05
N PRO A 143 7.35 -12.23 -7.23
CA PRO A 143 7.59 -12.73 -5.87
C PRO A 143 6.40 -12.63 -4.90
N TYR A 144 5.33 -11.90 -5.26
CA TYR A 144 4.16 -11.67 -4.41
C TYR A 144 2.87 -12.34 -4.92
N MET A 145 2.95 -13.10 -6.02
CA MET A 145 1.79 -13.83 -6.55
C MET A 145 1.44 -15.05 -5.69
N SER A 146 0.14 -15.33 -5.53
CA SER A 146 -0.33 -16.52 -4.80
C SER A 146 -0.08 -17.82 -5.57
N TYR A 147 0.04 -18.94 -4.84
CA TYR A 147 0.41 -20.26 -5.40
C TYR A 147 -0.52 -20.73 -6.53
N GLY A 148 -1.82 -20.39 -6.48
CA GLY A 148 -2.78 -20.73 -7.53
C GLY A 148 -2.39 -20.20 -8.91
N ARG A 149 -1.76 -19.01 -9.00
CA ARG A 149 -1.28 -18.45 -10.27
C ARG A 149 -0.02 -19.16 -10.80
N TYR A 150 0.88 -19.58 -9.92
CA TYR A 150 2.08 -20.33 -10.30
C TYR A 150 1.77 -21.69 -10.92
N SER A 151 0.76 -22.40 -10.40
CA SER A 151 0.37 -23.73 -10.89
C SER A 151 -0.20 -23.71 -12.32
N ILE A 152 -0.84 -22.61 -12.72
CA ILE A 152 -1.45 -22.46 -14.05
C ILE A 152 -0.40 -22.08 -15.09
N LEU A 153 0.57 -21.22 -14.76
CA LEU A 153 1.68 -20.86 -15.66
C LEU A 153 2.55 -22.06 -16.06
N ILE A 154 2.74 -23.03 -15.16
CA ILE A 154 3.48 -24.28 -15.47
C ILE A 154 2.67 -25.17 -16.42
N SER A 155 1.34 -25.14 -16.31
CA SER A 155 0.46 -25.99 -17.12
C SER A 155 0.30 -25.47 -18.56
N THR A 156 0.27 -24.15 -18.76
CA THR A 156 0.26 -23.55 -20.11
C THR A 156 1.61 -23.69 -20.83
N SER A 157 2.72 -23.73 -20.07
CA SER A 157 4.06 -23.96 -20.63
C SER A 157 4.30 -25.39 -21.15
N GLN A 158 3.40 -26.34 -20.88
CA GLN A 158 3.50 -27.73 -21.33
C GLN A 158 2.59 -28.08 -22.52
N GLN A 159 1.81 -27.15 -23.05
CA GLN A 159 0.94 -27.40 -24.23
C GLN A 159 1.47 -26.83 -25.55
N ASP A 160 2.52 -26.01 -25.55
CA ASP A 160 3.18 -25.47 -26.75
C ASP A 160 4.50 -26.23 -27.07
N GLY A 161 4.45 -27.56 -27.12
CA GLY A 161 5.58 -28.43 -27.50
C GLY A 161 5.23 -29.40 -28.60
#